data_AF-A0A2N2TG77-F1
#
_entry.id   AF-A0A2N2TG77-F1
#
_cell.length_a   1.000
_cell.length_b   1.000
_cell.length_c   1.000
_cell.angle_alpha   90.00
_cell.angle_beta   90.00
_cell.angle_gamma   90.00
#
_symmetry.space_group_name_H-M   'P 1'
#
loop_
_entity.id
_entity.type
_entity.pdbx_description
1 polymer ?
#
loop_
_entity_poly.entity_id
_entity_poly.type
_entity_poly.pdbx_seq_one_letter_code
_entity_poly.pdbx_strand_id
1 'polypeptide(L)' 'WKLSDDDGVSVALGIGPYKDSTMGGYRTGGDISAESFFGIYRDWYLNVKAAYSDYGGGYTGAYRSSLFELKLTRRF' A
#
# COMPACT_ATOMS: atom_id res chain seq x y z
N TRP A 1 -9.67 -9.75 -2.17
CA TRP A 1 -10.86 -10.41 -1.64
C TRP A 1 -12.11 -9.64 -2.02
N LYS A 2 -13.13 -10.33 -2.51
CA LYS A 2 -14.40 -9.72 -2.94
C LYS A 2 -15.38 -9.76 -1.76
N LEU A 3 -15.80 -8.60 -1.27
CA LEU A 3 -16.72 -8.50 -0.12
C LEU A 3 -18.18 -8.61 -0.56
N SER A 4 -18.50 -8.03 -1.71
CA SER A 4 -19.82 -8.01 -2.35
C SER A 4 -19.64 -7.94 -3.88
N ASP A 5 -20.72 -8.00 -4.66
CA ASP A 5 -20.66 -7.72 -6.10
C ASP A 5 -20.18 -6.29 -6.41
N ASP A 6 -20.48 -5.34 -5.53
CA ASP A 6 -20.13 -3.92 -5.70
C ASP A 6 -18.81 -3.52 -5.02
N ASP A 7 -18.32 -4.34 -4.08
CA ASP A 7 -17.28 -3.95 -3.13
C ASP A 7 -16.16 -4.99 -3.03
N GLY A 8 -14.92 -4.50 -2.91
CA GLY A 8 -13.76 -5.36 -2.84
C GLY A 8 -12.63 -4.74 -2.04
N VAL A 9 -11.76 -5.61 -1.51
CA VAL A 9 -10.53 -5.20 -0.82
C VAL A 9 -9.36 -5.97 -1.40
N SER A 10 -8.28 -5.28 -1.73
CA SER A 10 -6.99 -5.83 -2.10
C SER A 10 -6.01 -5.56 -0.97
N VAL A 11 -5.22 -6.55 -0.59
CA VAL A 11 -4.12 -6.37 0.35
C VAL A 11 -2.90 -6.97 -0.32
N ALA A 12 -1.82 -6.21 -0.39
CA ALA A 12 -0.53 -6.65 -0.86
C ALA A 12 0.51 -6.47 0.24
N LEU A 13 1.35 -7.49 0.39
CA LEU A 13 2.44 -7.53 1.35
C LEU A 13 3.73 -7.82 0.59
N GLY A 14 4.70 -6.93 0.70
CA GLY A 14 6.07 -7.15 0.28
C GLY A 14 6.94 -7.33 1.51
N ILE A 15 7.67 -8.43 1.58
CA ILE A 15 8.69 -8.66 2.60
C ILE A 15 9.88 -9.28 1.90
N GLY A 16 11.06 -8.70 2.08
CA GLY A 16 12.25 -9.23 1.43
C GLY A 16 13.56 -8.68 1.97
N PRO A 17 14.66 -9.39 1.70
CA PRO A 17 15.98 -8.83 1.87
C PRO A 17 16.18 -7.70 0.86
N TYR A 18 16.57 -6.53 1.34
CA TYR A 18 16.96 -5.38 0.55
C TYR A 18 18.41 -5.02 0.88
N LYS A 19 19.14 -4.58 -0.14
CA LYS A 19 20.52 -4.12 -0.02
C LYS A 19 20.67 -2.87 -0.87
N ASP A 20 21.14 -1.80 -0.25
CA ASP A 20 21.55 -0.59 -0.94
C ASP A 20 23.08 -0.52 -1.09
N SER A 21 23.53 0.27 -2.05
CA SER A 21 24.93 0.62 -2.35
C SER A 21 25.73 1.12 -1.15
N THR A 22 25.06 1.67 -0.13
CA THR A 22 25.70 2.19 1.10
C THR A 22 25.71 1.19 2.26
N MET A 23 25.17 -0.02 2.07
CA MET A 23 25.03 -1.02 3.12
C MET A 23 26.09 -2.11 3.03
N GLY A 24 26.77 -2.37 4.16
CA GLY A 24 27.75 -3.46 4.28
C GLY A 24 27.14 -4.88 4.24
N GLY A 25 25.80 -5.02 4.27
CA GLY A 25 25.11 -6.31 4.27
C GLY A 25 23.63 -6.20 3.87
N TYR A 26 22.99 -7.35 3.64
CA TYR A 26 21.55 -7.44 3.38
C TYR A 26 20.76 -7.13 4.66
N ARG A 27 19.67 -6.38 4.53
CA ARG A 27 18.73 -6.11 5.61
C ARG A 27 17.33 -6.50 5.19
N THR A 28 16.45 -6.75 6.14
CA THR A 28 15.05 -7.03 5.84
C THR A 28 14.27 -5.73 5.84
N GLY A 29 13.42 -5.56 4.84
CA GLY A 29 12.46 -4.47 4.77
C GLY A 29 11.16 -4.99 4.17
N GLY A 30 10.11 -4.19 4.30
CA GLY A 30 8.82 -4.60 3.81
C GLY A 30 7.84 -3.46 3.63
N ASP A 31 6.80 -3.77 2.89
CA ASP A 31 5.69 -2.92 2.57
C ASP A 31 4.38 -3.67 2.79
N ILE A 32 3.38 -2.93 3.23
CA ILE A 32 2.01 -3.36 3.31
C ILE A 32 1.17 -2.31 2.61
N SER A 33 0.29 -2.74 1.71
CA SER A 33 -0.72 -1.88 1.12
C SER A 33 -2.07 -2.56 1.17
N ALA A 34 -3.07 -1.77 1.50
CA ALA A 34 -4.47 -2.17 1.49
C ALA A 34 -5.24 -1.15 0.64
N GLU A 35 -6.06 -1.67 -0.25
CA GLU A 35 -6.92 -0.89 -1.12
C GLU A 35 -8.32 -1.45 -1.04
N SER A 36 -9.30 -0.62 -0.71
CA SER A 36 -10.71 -0.98 -0.73
C SER A 36 -11.47 -0.14 -1.74
N PHE A 37 -12.41 -0.78 -2.40
CA PHE A 37 -13.27 -0.22 -3.43
C PHE A 37 -14.71 -0.46 -3.02
N PHE A 38 -15.53 0.58 -3.09
CA PHE A 38 -16.95 0.52 -2.79
C PHE A 38 -17.77 1.14 -3.90
N GLY A 39 -18.89 0.49 -4.23
CA GLY A 39 -19.82 1.01 -5.24
C GLY A 39 -19.25 1.00 -6.66
N ILE A 40 -18.53 -0.07 -7.04
CA ILE A 40 -17.94 -0.22 -8.38
C ILE A 40 -18.99 -0.03 -9.49
N TYR A 41 -20.23 -0.48 -9.25
CA TYR A 41 -21.37 -0.37 -10.16
C TYR A 41 -22.41 0.70 -9.75
N ARG A 42 -22.10 1.56 -8.78
CA ARG A 42 -23.01 2.59 -8.25
C ARG A 42 -22.62 3.99 -8.75
N ASP A 43 -23.54 4.95 -8.58
CA ASP A 43 -23.32 6.35 -8.94
C ASP A 43 -22.17 6.99 -8.14
N TRP A 44 -21.92 6.48 -6.94
CA TRP A 44 -20.82 6.93 -6.10
C TRP A 44 -19.82 5.78 -5.93
N TYR A 45 -18.63 6.01 -6.46
CA TYR A 45 -17.48 5.11 -6.34
C TYR A 45 -16.50 5.68 -5.32
N LEU A 46 -16.29 4.95 -4.24
CA LEU A 46 -15.28 5.29 -3.23
C LEU A 46 -14.11 4.32 -3.33
N ASN A 47 -12.91 4.87 -3.47
CA ASN A 47 -11.66 4.14 -3.37
C ASN A 47 -10.86 4.68 -2.19
N VAL A 48 -10.43 3.76 -1.33
CA VAL A 48 -9.61 4.06 -0.15
C VAL A 48 -8.35 3.24 -0.26
N LYS A 49 -7.19 3.88 -0.17
CA LYS A 49 -5.89 3.23 -0.15
C LYS A 49 -5.13 3.66 1.09
N ALA A 50 -4.47 2.69 1.70
CA ALA A 50 -3.47 2.91 2.72
C ALA A 50 -2.25 2.07 2.39
N ALA A 51 -1.07 2.65 2.45
CA ALA A 51 0.18 1.90 2.31
C ALA A 51 1.19 2.37 3.34
N TYR A 52 2.01 1.44 3.79
CA TYR A 52 3.11 1.69 4.69
C TYR A 52 4.31 0.88 4.23
N SER A 53 5.46 1.53 4.19
CA SER A 53 6.73 0.93 3.78
C SER A 53 7.78 1.28 4.81
N ASP A 54 8.51 0.27 5.28
CA ASP A 54 9.64 0.42 6.20
C ASP A 54 10.80 -0.42 5.71
N TYR A 55 11.87 0.27 5.34
CA TYR A 55 13.13 -0.33 4.92
C TYR A 55 14.24 0.21 5.84
N GLY A 56 14.65 -0.65 6.78
CA GLY A 56 15.51 -0.32 7.94
C GLY A 56 16.97 0.08 7.66
N GLY A 57 17.22 1.39 7.59
CA GLY A 57 18.38 2.12 8.11
C GLY A 57 19.79 1.58 7.87
N GLY A 58 20.37 1.84 6.70
CA GLY A 58 21.83 1.85 6.52
C GLY A 58 22.47 3.10 7.15
N TYR A 59 23.79 3.25 7.03
CA TYR A 59 24.54 4.43 7.52
C TYR A 59 23.98 5.78 7.04
N THR A 60 23.19 5.79 5.97
CA THR A 60 22.59 6.93 5.28
C THR A 60 21.12 7.20 5.63
N GLY A 61 20.52 6.43 6.54
CA GLY A 61 19.17 6.67 7.05
C GLY A 61 18.15 5.57 6.68
N ALA A 62 17.08 5.50 7.47
CA ALA A 62 15.98 4.56 7.25
C ALA A 62 14.95 5.18 6.30
N TYR A 63 14.46 4.38 5.34
CA TYR A 63 13.36 4.80 4.48
C TYR A 63 12.05 4.35 5.12
N ARG A 64 11.21 5.31 5.46
CA ARG A 64 9.85 5.08 5.94
C ARG A 64 8.89 5.93 5.11
N SER A 65 7.86 5.29 4.59
CA SER A 65 6.81 5.94 3.82
C SER A 65 5.46 5.49 4.32
N SER A 66 4.53 6.44 4.40
CA SER A 66 3.12 6.17 4.69
C SER A 66 2.27 6.94 3.68
N LEU A 67 1.33 6.25 3.06
CA LEU A 67 0.38 6.80 2.12
C LEU A 67 -1.03 6.52 2.60
N PHE A 68 -1.87 7.54 2.51
CA PHE A 68 -3.31 7.42 2.70
C PHE A 68 -3.99 8.23 1.62
N GLU A 69 -4.84 7.59 0.83
CA GLU A 69 -5.56 8.20 -0.29
C GLU A 69 -7.04 7.86 -0.18
N LEU A 70 -7.87 8.90 -0.32
CA LEU A 70 -9.31 8.80 -0.41
C LEU A 70 -9.75 9.42 -1.73
N LYS A 71 -10.42 8.63 -2.56
CA LYS A 71 -10.93 9.09 -3.85
C LYS A 71 -12.41 8.77 -3.94
N LEU A 72 -13.23 9.83 -3.93
CA LEU A 72 -14.66 9.74 -4.18
C LEU A 72 -14.93 10.23 -5.60
N THR A 73 -15.49 9.35 -6.43
CA THR A 73 -15.83 9.65 -7.82
C THR A 73 -17.33 9.49 -7.99
N ARG A 74 -18.00 10.54 -8.45
CA ARG A 74 -19.38 10.44 -8.90
C ARG A 74 -19.39 10.03 -10.38
N ARG A 75 -20.06 8.94 -10.69
CA ARG A 75 -20.41 8.49 -12.04
C ARG A 75 -21.90 8.78 -12.16
N PHE A 76 -22.31 9.55 -13.16
CA PHE A 76 -23.65 10.15 -13.35
C PHE A 76 -23.93 11.46 -12.59
#